data_AF-A0A7X9XD48-F1
#
_entry.id   AF-A0A7X9XD48-F1
#
_cell.length_a   1.000
_cell.length_b   1.000
_cell.length_c   1.000
_cell.angle_alpha   90.00
_cell.angle_beta   90.00
_cell.angle_gamma   90.00
#
_symmetry.space_group_name_H-M   'P 1'
#
loop_
_entity.id
_entity.type
_entity.pdbx_description
1 polymer ?
#
loop_
_entity_poly.entity_id
_entity_poly.type
_entity_poly.pdbx_seq_one_letter_code
_entity_poly.pdbx_strand_id
1 'polypeptide(L)'
;MSHIKFDVAHFYVGGKIIDYIKAHLKLNNMLKKLFLLFAIYLLSSFSLISDAVLTYIKYGEHEAIAVLPDGKKFIAGTTGYLDLWDVETGEKLLTYTELGSHRAIAVLPDGKRFIAGSTGYLDLWDVETGEKLRTYTEFGSHEAIAVLPDGKRFVAGSAGRLDLWDIETGERLRTYTKSGEHLAIAVLPDGKRFIAGSTGYMDLWDVETGEKLRTYTKSGSHEAIAVLLDGKRFIAGSTGYLDLWDVETGEKLHTYTKWGSHEAIAILPDGKSFIAGSTGYLDLWDVETGEKLYTYTQFGNHQAIAILPDGKQFVVATDRRLEKWNVEKDNQ
;
A
#
# COMPACT_ATOMS: atom_id res chain seq x y z
N MET A 1 48.47 -14.67 -8.01
CA MET A 1 47.19 -14.40 -7.29
C MET A 1 46.89 -12.93 -7.42
N SER A 2 46.04 -12.55 -8.37
CA SER A 2 45.52 -11.19 -8.53
C SER A 2 44.03 -11.23 -8.19
N HIS A 3 43.66 -10.53 -7.11
CA HIS A 3 42.28 -10.36 -6.70
C HIS A 3 41.58 -9.40 -7.66
N ILE A 4 40.56 -9.90 -8.37
CA ILE A 4 39.61 -9.07 -9.10
C ILE A 4 38.50 -8.69 -8.11
N LYS A 5 38.40 -7.40 -7.78
CA LYS A 5 37.24 -6.83 -7.07
C LYS A 5 36.04 -6.84 -8.03
N PHE A 6 34.94 -7.45 -7.61
CA PHE A 6 33.65 -7.28 -8.28
C PHE A 6 32.96 -6.04 -7.70
N ASP A 7 32.78 -5.02 -8.54
CA ASP A 7 31.88 -3.91 -8.28
C ASP A 7 30.51 -4.30 -8.86
N VAL A 8 29.49 -4.41 -8.00
CA VAL A 8 28.16 -4.90 -8.40
C VAL A 8 27.34 -3.70 -8.88
N ALA A 9 27.51 -3.35 -10.15
CA ALA A 9 26.62 -2.45 -10.87
C ALA A 9 25.52 -3.23 -11.60
N HIS A 10 24.34 -2.60 -11.71
CA HIS A 10 23.06 -3.12 -12.16
C HIS A 10 23.07 -4.17 -13.28
N PHE A 11 22.29 -5.23 -13.05
CA PHE A 11 22.02 -6.27 -14.03
C PHE A 11 20.56 -6.19 -14.50
N TYR A 12 20.36 -5.42 -15.58
CA TYR A 12 19.25 -5.58 -16.53
C TYR A 12 19.63 -6.72 -17.49
N VAL A 13 19.02 -7.91 -17.39
CA VAL A 13 19.61 -9.14 -17.98
C VAL A 13 18.65 -9.92 -18.86
N GLY A 14 18.87 -9.75 -20.16
CA GLY A 14 18.77 -10.84 -21.13
C GLY A 14 19.82 -10.63 -22.22
N GLY A 15 19.79 -9.46 -22.87
CA GLY A 15 20.69 -9.14 -24.00
C GLY A 15 22.14 -8.82 -23.62
N LYS A 16 22.37 -7.93 -22.65
CA LYS A 16 23.72 -7.36 -22.41
C LYS A 16 24.72 -8.35 -21.79
N ILE A 17 24.27 -9.34 -21.01
CA ILE A 17 25.16 -10.39 -20.48
C ILE A 17 25.67 -11.30 -21.59
N ILE A 18 24.81 -11.66 -22.55
CA ILE A 18 25.19 -12.55 -23.65
C ILE A 18 26.27 -11.89 -24.52
N ASP A 19 26.14 -10.59 -24.78
CA ASP A 19 27.12 -9.85 -25.59
C ASP A 19 28.43 -9.58 -24.85
N TYR A 20 28.39 -9.32 -23.53
CA TYR A 20 29.59 -9.22 -22.70
C TYR A 20 30.38 -10.55 -22.68
N ILE A 21 29.70 -11.68 -22.53
CA ILE A 21 30.31 -13.02 -22.51
C ILE A 21 30.91 -13.37 -23.87
N LYS A 22 30.24 -13.04 -24.98
CA LYS A 22 30.79 -13.22 -26.34
C LYS A 22 32.08 -12.43 -26.54
N ALA A 23 32.15 -11.22 -25.99
CA ALA A 23 33.29 -10.32 -26.17
C ALA A 23 34.51 -10.67 -25.27
N HIS A 24 34.30 -11.23 -24.07
CA HIS A 24 35.37 -11.34 -23.06
C HIS A 24 35.81 -12.78 -22.73
N LEU A 25 35.10 -13.82 -23.19
CA LEU A 25 35.44 -15.22 -22.92
C LEU A 25 35.69 -16.02 -24.21
N LYS A 26 36.95 -16.39 -24.46
CA LYS A 26 37.34 -17.35 -25.51
C LYS A 26 36.99 -18.79 -25.09
N LEU A 27 35.71 -19.08 -24.93
CA LEU A 27 35.21 -20.43 -24.64
C LEU A 27 35.03 -21.23 -25.94
N ASN A 28 35.38 -22.52 -25.91
CA ASN A 28 35.09 -23.42 -27.02
C ASN A 28 33.57 -23.68 -27.14
N ASN A 29 33.11 -24.18 -28.28
CA ASN A 29 31.67 -24.31 -28.58
C ASN A 29 30.92 -25.23 -27.61
N MET A 30 31.59 -26.22 -27.01
CA MET A 30 31.02 -27.11 -26.00
C MET A 30 30.78 -26.39 -24.67
N LEU A 31 31.77 -25.64 -24.16
CA LEU A 31 31.60 -24.86 -22.93
C LEU A 31 30.59 -23.72 -23.12
N LYS A 32 30.53 -23.07 -24.29
CA LYS A 32 29.49 -22.05 -24.58
C LYS A 32 28.08 -22.63 -24.48
N LYS A 33 27.86 -23.84 -25.00
CA LYS A 33 26.56 -24.52 -24.90
C LYS A 33 26.23 -24.94 -23.48
N LEU A 34 27.20 -25.47 -22.72
CA LEU A 34 27.00 -25.88 -21.34
C LEU A 34 26.72 -24.68 -20.42
N PHE A 35 27.41 -23.56 -20.65
CA PHE A 35 27.20 -22.33 -19.90
C PHE A 35 25.89 -21.64 -20.28
N LEU A 36 25.47 -21.72 -21.55
CA LEU A 36 24.15 -21.25 -21.97
C LEU A 36 23.05 -22.10 -21.35
N LEU A 37 23.20 -23.43 -21.30
CA LEU A 37 22.29 -24.33 -20.60
C LEU A 37 22.26 -24.06 -19.09
N PHE A 38 23.41 -23.76 -18.47
CA PHE A 38 23.50 -23.41 -17.06
C PHE A 38 22.91 -22.02 -16.77
N ALA A 39 23.10 -21.04 -17.65
CA ALA A 39 22.49 -19.72 -17.56
C ALA A 39 20.97 -19.80 -17.79
N ILE A 40 20.51 -20.62 -18.74
CA ILE A 40 19.08 -20.93 -18.92
C ILE A 40 18.55 -21.66 -17.69
N TYR A 41 19.29 -22.58 -17.08
CA TYR A 41 18.90 -23.28 -15.86
C TYR A 41 18.88 -22.36 -14.62
N LEU A 42 19.83 -21.43 -14.51
CA LEU A 42 19.85 -20.39 -13.47
C LEU A 42 18.72 -19.39 -13.67
N LEU A 43 18.52 -18.93 -14.91
CA LEU A 43 17.38 -18.10 -15.27
C LEU A 43 16.08 -18.85 -15.04
N SER A 44 16.01 -20.16 -15.29
CA SER A 44 14.80 -20.96 -15.09
C SER A 44 14.54 -21.35 -13.64
N SER A 45 15.58 -21.36 -12.80
CA SER A 45 15.48 -21.58 -11.35
C SER A 45 15.26 -20.30 -10.57
N PHE A 46 15.70 -19.15 -11.09
CA PHE A 46 15.15 -17.83 -10.71
C PHE A 46 13.75 -17.63 -11.28
N SER A 47 13.47 -18.23 -12.44
CA SER A 47 12.14 -18.38 -13.01
C SER A 47 11.40 -19.61 -12.43
N LEU A 48 11.59 -19.93 -11.16
CA LEU A 48 10.47 -20.48 -10.39
C LEU A 48 9.61 -19.27 -9.97
N ILE A 49 8.98 -18.76 -11.03
CA ILE A 49 8.57 -17.39 -11.41
C ILE A 49 7.63 -16.77 -10.38
N SER A 50 7.99 -15.61 -9.83
CA SER A 50 6.97 -14.69 -9.35
C SER A 50 6.12 -14.28 -10.55
N ASP A 51 4.80 -14.45 -10.50
CA ASP A 51 3.89 -13.99 -11.56
C ASP A 51 3.78 -12.44 -11.60
N ALA A 52 4.62 -11.75 -10.82
CA ALA A 52 4.81 -10.32 -10.91
C ALA A 52 5.21 -9.89 -12.33
N VAL A 53 4.53 -8.85 -12.82
CA VAL A 53 4.91 -8.10 -14.02
C VAL A 53 6.28 -7.47 -13.85
N LEU A 54 6.59 -7.00 -12.63
CA LEU A 54 7.86 -6.35 -12.31
C LEU A 54 8.22 -6.59 -10.83
N THR A 55 9.47 -6.92 -10.55
CA THR A 55 10.01 -6.96 -9.18
C THR A 55 10.96 -5.79 -8.98
N TYR A 56 10.64 -4.90 -8.03
CA TYR A 56 11.52 -3.81 -7.63
C TYR A 56 12.44 -4.34 -6.53
N ILE A 57 13.72 -4.52 -6.85
CA ILE A 57 14.68 -5.13 -5.93
C ILE A 57 15.11 -4.10 -4.88
N LYS A 58 14.73 -4.33 -3.62
CA LYS A 58 15.20 -3.55 -2.47
C LYS A 58 15.37 -4.45 -1.23
N TYR A 59 16.16 -3.97 -0.28
CA TYR A 59 16.40 -4.61 1.02
C TYR A 59 15.65 -3.84 2.12
N GLY A 60 14.78 -4.53 2.88
CA GLY A 60 14.11 -3.98 4.07
C GLY A 60 12.61 -4.31 4.12
N GLU A 61 12.04 -4.28 5.32
CA GLU A 61 10.62 -4.51 5.58
C GLU A 61 9.82 -3.25 5.20
N HIS A 62 9.12 -3.29 4.07
CA HIS A 62 8.34 -2.14 3.63
C HIS A 62 6.97 -2.11 4.31
N GLU A 63 6.75 -1.16 5.21
CA GLU A 63 5.56 -1.08 6.06
C GLU A 63 4.42 -0.27 5.39
N ALA A 64 4.73 0.58 4.41
CA ALA A 64 3.73 1.45 3.79
C ALA A 64 3.97 1.64 2.28
N ILE A 65 2.87 1.74 1.54
CA ILE A 65 2.83 2.00 0.09
C ILE A 65 1.69 2.95 -0.26
N ALA A 66 1.94 3.88 -1.19
CA ALA A 66 0.92 4.71 -1.77
C ALA A 66 1.23 5.01 -3.24
N VAL A 67 0.26 4.79 -4.12
CA VAL A 67 0.35 5.10 -5.55
C VAL A 67 -0.07 6.55 -5.77
N LEU A 68 0.65 7.29 -6.62
CA LEU A 68 0.26 8.64 -7.01
C LEU A 68 -1.00 8.61 -7.87
N PRO A 69 -1.86 9.66 -7.85
CA PRO A 69 -3.11 9.67 -8.60
C PRO A 69 -2.98 9.46 -10.11
N ASP A 70 -1.84 9.79 -10.70
CA ASP A 70 -1.58 9.59 -12.14
C ASP A 70 -1.20 8.14 -12.50
N GLY A 71 -0.95 7.29 -11.50
CA GLY A 71 -0.57 5.88 -11.67
C GLY A 71 0.84 5.67 -12.20
N LYS A 72 1.65 6.71 -12.38
CA LYS A 72 2.99 6.60 -12.96
C LYS A 72 4.08 6.38 -11.93
N LYS A 73 3.84 6.86 -10.70
CA LYS A 73 4.78 6.74 -9.59
C LYS A 73 4.10 6.17 -8.36
N PHE A 74 4.90 5.62 -7.45
CA PHE A 74 4.43 5.25 -6.12
C PHE A 74 5.52 5.50 -5.08
N ILE A 75 5.10 5.73 -3.85
CA ILE A 75 5.96 5.89 -2.69
C ILE A 75 5.89 4.60 -1.88
N ALA A 76 7.05 4.06 -1.53
CA ALA A 76 7.15 2.89 -0.67
C ALA A 76 8.43 2.94 0.16
N GLY A 77 8.38 2.51 1.42
CA GLY A 77 9.56 2.49 2.27
C GLY A 77 9.37 1.75 3.58
N THR A 78 10.37 1.90 4.43
CA THR A 78 10.56 1.20 5.71
C THR A 78 10.98 2.22 6.76
N THR A 79 10.90 1.88 8.04
CA THR A 79 11.35 2.73 9.15
C THR A 79 12.65 3.48 8.81
N GLY A 80 12.61 4.82 8.85
CA GLY A 80 13.75 5.68 8.54
C GLY A 80 13.73 6.38 7.18
N TYR A 81 13.10 5.79 6.15
CA TYR A 81 13.10 6.37 4.81
C TYR A 81 11.99 5.86 3.88
N LEU A 82 11.54 6.74 2.98
CA LEU A 82 10.63 6.43 1.88
C LEU A 82 11.35 6.58 0.56
N ASP A 83 10.98 5.79 -0.44
CA ASP A 83 11.49 5.92 -1.80
C ASP A 83 10.33 6.20 -2.77
N LEU A 84 10.59 7.07 -3.75
CA LEU A 84 9.73 7.30 -4.91
C LEU A 84 10.20 6.39 -6.06
N TRP A 85 9.27 5.67 -6.65
CA TRP A 85 9.52 4.70 -7.71
C TRP A 85 8.70 5.04 -8.95
N ASP A 86 9.28 4.80 -10.11
CA ASP A 86 8.56 4.78 -11.37
C ASP A 86 7.89 3.41 -11.57
N VAL A 87 6.58 3.41 -11.80
CA VAL A 87 5.76 2.18 -11.90
C VAL A 87 6.12 1.35 -13.12
N GLU A 88 6.53 1.99 -14.21
CA GLU A 88 6.74 1.30 -15.49
C GLU A 88 8.13 0.68 -15.57
N THR A 89 9.15 1.47 -15.23
CA THR A 89 10.56 1.10 -15.33
C THR A 89 11.08 0.38 -14.11
N GLY A 90 10.45 0.60 -12.95
CA GLY A 90 10.96 0.12 -11.67
C GLY A 90 12.17 0.87 -11.13
N GLU A 91 12.50 2.00 -11.74
CA GLU A 91 13.60 2.83 -11.28
C GLU A 91 13.20 3.58 -10.01
N LYS A 92 14.12 3.58 -9.04
CA LYS A 92 14.04 4.46 -7.89
C LYS A 92 14.42 5.88 -8.33
N LEU A 93 13.50 6.81 -8.19
CA LEU A 93 13.66 8.20 -8.60
C LEU A 93 14.23 9.08 -7.49
N LEU A 94 13.77 8.88 -6.26
CA LEU A 94 14.11 9.73 -5.12
C LEU A 94 14.05 8.93 -3.81
N THR A 95 14.83 9.35 -2.82
CA THR A 95 14.77 8.84 -1.44
C THR A 95 14.49 10.01 -0.50
N TYR A 96 13.39 9.92 0.26
CA TYR A 96 13.06 10.82 1.36
C TYR A 96 13.72 10.28 2.63
N THR A 97 14.47 11.12 3.33
CA THR A 97 15.22 10.76 4.56
C THR A 97 14.73 11.57 5.75
N GLU A 98 15.28 11.33 6.95
CA GLU A 98 14.82 11.97 8.20
C GLU A 98 13.39 11.62 8.62
N LEU A 99 12.85 10.54 8.06
CA LEU A 99 11.58 9.99 8.48
C LEU A 99 11.82 9.14 9.73
N GLY A 100 10.95 9.21 10.73
CA GLY A 100 10.98 8.23 11.82
C GLY A 100 10.35 6.89 11.41
N SER A 101 9.85 6.15 12.41
CA SER A 101 9.04 4.94 12.15
C SER A 101 7.69 5.38 11.59
N HIS A 102 7.47 5.11 10.30
CA HIS A 102 6.27 5.54 9.59
C HIS A 102 5.44 4.32 9.23
N ARG A 103 4.22 4.27 9.75
CA ARG A 103 3.24 3.21 9.45
C ARG A 103 2.10 3.66 8.53
N ALA A 104 1.99 4.98 8.29
CA ALA A 104 0.96 5.54 7.43
C ALA A 104 1.55 6.57 6.46
N ILE A 105 1.10 6.49 5.21
CA ILE A 105 1.39 7.43 4.14
C ILE A 105 0.05 7.79 3.49
N ALA A 106 -0.18 9.07 3.22
CA ALA A 106 -1.33 9.54 2.47
C ALA A 106 -0.88 10.54 1.41
N VAL A 107 -1.02 10.17 0.12
CA VAL A 107 -0.75 11.07 -1.00
C VAL A 107 -1.93 12.03 -1.17
N LEU A 108 -1.64 13.32 -1.39
CA LEU A 108 -2.68 14.31 -1.64
C LEU A 108 -3.29 14.11 -3.04
N PRO A 109 -4.56 14.50 -3.26
CA PRO A 109 -5.22 14.41 -4.57
C PRO A 109 -4.49 15.15 -5.70
N ASP A 110 -3.68 16.16 -5.38
CA ASP A 110 -2.85 16.89 -6.35
C ASP A 110 -1.68 16.06 -6.91
N GLY A 111 -1.33 14.94 -6.25
CA GLY A 111 -0.20 14.07 -6.59
C GLY A 111 1.18 14.71 -6.39
N LYS A 112 1.24 15.94 -5.89
CA LYS A 112 2.48 16.71 -5.71
C LYS A 112 3.01 16.64 -4.30
N ARG A 113 2.16 16.27 -3.35
CA ARG A 113 2.51 16.21 -1.93
C ARG A 113 1.99 14.94 -1.29
N PHE A 114 2.61 14.57 -0.17
CA PHE A 114 2.12 13.48 0.67
C PHE A 114 2.39 13.78 2.13
N ILE A 115 1.59 13.17 3.00
CA ILE A 115 1.77 13.16 4.44
C ILE A 115 2.33 11.79 4.82
N ALA A 116 3.39 11.79 5.64
CA ALA A 116 3.93 10.57 6.24
C ALA A 116 3.99 10.73 7.75
N GLY A 117 3.57 9.68 8.46
CA GLY A 117 3.56 9.67 9.92
C GLY A 117 4.89 9.31 10.55
N SER A 118 5.07 9.66 11.81
CA SER A 118 6.25 9.35 12.61
C SER A 118 5.88 9.15 14.08
N THR A 119 6.85 8.87 14.94
CA THR A 119 6.56 8.79 16.38
C THR A 119 6.28 10.18 16.94
N GLY A 120 5.00 10.57 16.94
CA GLY A 120 4.48 11.78 17.59
C GLY A 120 4.39 13.03 16.70
N TYR A 121 4.55 12.87 15.39
CA TYR A 121 4.39 13.96 14.43
C TYR A 121 4.12 13.42 13.02
N LEU A 122 3.45 14.25 12.22
CA LEU A 122 3.24 14.03 10.79
C LEU A 122 4.05 15.05 10.01
N ASP A 123 4.65 14.66 8.89
CA ASP A 123 5.31 15.59 7.99
C ASP A 123 4.61 15.65 6.63
N LEU A 124 4.47 16.86 6.09
CA LEU A 124 4.07 17.12 4.71
C LEU A 124 5.33 17.26 3.85
N TRP A 125 5.37 16.52 2.75
CA TRP A 125 6.50 16.47 1.83
C TRP A 125 6.08 16.86 0.43
N ASP A 126 7.00 17.48 -0.31
CA ASP A 126 6.90 17.64 -1.76
C ASP A 126 7.46 16.38 -2.46
N VAL A 127 6.68 15.82 -3.37
CA VAL A 127 6.96 14.55 -4.05
C VAL A 127 8.15 14.66 -5.00
N GLU A 128 8.30 15.78 -5.71
CA GLU A 128 9.32 15.88 -6.77
C GLU A 128 10.67 16.33 -6.22
N THR A 129 10.66 17.23 -5.24
CA THR A 129 11.88 17.80 -4.66
C THR A 129 12.40 17.01 -3.47
N GLY A 130 11.53 16.28 -2.77
CA GLY A 130 11.86 15.63 -1.51
C GLY A 130 11.97 16.59 -0.33
N GLU A 131 11.54 17.83 -0.50
CA GLU A 131 11.57 18.82 0.57
C GLU A 131 10.43 18.58 1.59
N LYS A 132 10.78 18.63 2.87
CA LYS A 132 9.82 18.70 3.97
C LYS A 132 9.24 20.10 4.03
N LEU A 133 7.96 20.20 3.74
CA LEU A 133 7.23 21.47 3.66
C LEU A 133 6.71 21.91 5.03
N ARG A 134 6.28 20.96 5.86
CA ARG A 134 5.65 21.24 7.16
C ARG A 134 5.72 20.03 8.08
N THR A 135 5.75 20.30 9.39
CA THR A 135 5.56 19.30 10.45
C THR A 135 4.29 19.65 11.23
N TYR A 136 3.41 18.68 11.43
CA TYR A 136 2.26 18.73 12.31
C TYR A 136 2.62 18.01 13.61
N THR A 137 2.44 18.67 14.74
CA THR A 137 2.80 18.15 16.07
C THR A 137 1.56 17.82 16.89
N GLU A 138 1.74 17.38 18.13
CA GLU A 138 0.66 17.00 19.06
C GLU A 138 0.02 15.64 18.77
N PHE A 139 0.75 14.77 18.08
CA PHE A 139 0.40 13.35 17.94
C PHE A 139 1.11 12.54 19.04
N GLY A 140 0.43 11.54 19.57
CA GLY A 140 0.98 10.41 20.32
C GLY A 140 1.41 9.26 19.39
N SER A 141 1.48 8.04 19.94
CA SER A 141 1.81 6.85 19.15
C SER A 141 0.62 6.35 18.33
N HIS A 142 0.92 5.68 17.21
CA HIS A 142 -0.02 5.14 16.22
C HIS A 142 -0.83 6.20 15.49
N GLU A 143 -0.52 6.36 14.20
CA GLU A 143 -1.12 7.38 13.36
C GLU A 143 -1.83 6.71 12.17
N ALA A 144 -3.15 6.60 12.25
CA ALA A 144 -3.98 6.41 11.06
C ALA A 144 -4.20 7.78 10.43
N ILE A 145 -4.06 7.91 9.11
CA ILE A 145 -4.14 9.19 8.39
C ILE A 145 -5.01 9.00 7.16
N ALA A 146 -5.92 9.95 6.91
CA ALA A 146 -6.68 10.00 5.67
C ALA A 146 -6.85 11.45 5.21
N VAL A 147 -6.41 11.74 3.97
CA VAL A 147 -6.59 13.05 3.33
C VAL A 147 -8.01 13.16 2.78
N LEU A 148 -8.63 14.32 2.95
CA LEU A 148 -9.96 14.58 2.41
C LEU A 148 -9.88 14.81 0.89
N PRO A 149 -10.95 14.49 0.13
CA PRO A 149 -11.02 14.73 -1.32
C PRO A 149 -10.79 16.18 -1.73
N ASP A 150 -11.00 17.15 -0.83
CA ASP A 150 -10.73 18.57 -1.09
C ASP A 150 -9.23 18.90 -1.20
N GLY A 151 -8.34 17.99 -0.78
CA GLY A 151 -6.89 18.15 -0.79
C GLY A 151 -6.35 19.25 0.13
N LYS A 152 -7.21 19.80 1.01
CA LYS A 152 -6.89 20.89 1.94
C LYS A 152 -6.85 20.43 3.39
N ARG A 153 -7.49 19.31 3.69
CA ARG A 153 -7.64 18.81 5.05
C ARG A 153 -7.31 17.34 5.14
N PHE A 154 -6.97 16.89 6.34
CA PHE A 154 -6.82 15.47 6.64
C PHE A 154 -7.34 15.16 8.04
N VAL A 155 -7.79 13.92 8.23
CA VAL A 155 -8.07 13.35 9.55
C VAL A 155 -6.89 12.48 9.96
N ALA A 156 -6.49 12.62 11.22
CA ALA A 156 -5.50 11.76 11.83
C ALA A 156 -5.97 11.25 13.18
N GLY A 157 -5.67 9.99 13.46
CA GLY A 157 -5.92 9.33 14.74
C GLY A 157 -4.66 9.28 15.59
N SER A 158 -4.78 9.50 16.89
CA SER A 158 -3.68 9.36 17.84
C SER A 158 -4.17 9.18 19.28
N ALA A 159 -3.64 8.18 20.01
CA ALA A 159 -3.88 7.98 21.44
C ALA A 159 -5.36 8.10 21.91
N GLY A 160 -6.30 7.55 21.14
CA GLY A 160 -7.75 7.60 21.47
C GLY A 160 -8.46 8.89 21.05
N ARG A 161 -7.83 9.67 20.18
CA ARG A 161 -8.34 10.92 19.66
C ARG A 161 -8.27 10.92 18.14
N LEU A 162 -9.25 11.56 17.52
CA LEU A 162 -9.25 11.86 16.08
C LEU A 162 -9.26 13.37 15.93
N ASP A 163 -8.47 13.90 15.01
CA ASP A 163 -8.39 15.34 14.75
C ASP A 163 -8.49 15.64 13.26
N LEU A 164 -9.16 16.74 12.93
CA LEU A 164 -9.16 17.35 11.60
C LEU A 164 -8.13 18.47 11.56
N TRP A 165 -7.31 18.47 10.54
CA TRP A 165 -6.23 19.42 10.33
C TRP A 165 -6.37 20.12 8.99
N ASP A 166 -5.94 21.38 8.95
CA ASP A 166 -5.71 22.12 7.72
C ASP A 166 -4.27 21.90 7.26
N ILE A 167 -4.11 21.47 6.01
CA ILE A 167 -2.81 21.09 5.43
C ILE A 167 -1.89 22.31 5.27
N GLU A 168 -2.45 23.43 4.80
CA GLU A 168 -1.65 24.59 4.43
C GLU A 168 -1.17 25.36 5.66
N THR A 169 -2.05 25.56 6.63
CA THR A 169 -1.77 26.33 7.85
C THR A 169 -1.12 25.48 8.92
N GLY A 170 -1.38 24.16 8.95
CA GLY A 170 -1.00 23.29 10.05
C GLY A 170 -1.89 23.43 11.28
N GLU A 171 -3.01 24.15 11.17
CA GLU A 171 -3.92 24.33 12.29
C GLU A 171 -4.81 23.10 12.49
N ARG A 172 -4.96 22.71 13.76
CA ARG A 172 -5.98 21.75 14.15
C ARG A 172 -7.34 22.42 14.16
N LEU A 173 -8.18 22.05 13.21
CA LEU A 173 -9.52 22.60 13.01
C LEU A 173 -10.54 22.02 14.00
N ARG A 174 -10.43 20.72 14.30
CA ARG A 174 -11.43 20.01 15.11
C ARG A 174 -10.86 18.79 15.80
N THR A 175 -11.50 18.40 16.90
CA THR A 175 -11.25 17.16 17.64
C THR A 175 -12.53 16.37 17.79
N TYR A 176 -12.52 15.13 17.32
CA TYR A 176 -13.60 14.17 17.49
C TYR A 176 -13.27 13.33 18.72
N THR A 177 -14.04 13.47 19.81
CA THR A 177 -13.65 12.94 21.12
C THR A 177 -14.34 11.62 21.45
N LYS A 178 -13.61 10.74 22.16
CA LYS A 178 -14.08 9.59 22.96
C LYS A 178 -14.34 8.29 22.20
N SER A 179 -13.32 7.80 21.51
CA SER A 179 -13.26 6.42 21.05
C SER A 179 -11.84 5.89 21.23
N GLY A 180 -11.68 4.58 21.35
CA GLY A 180 -10.45 3.90 21.76
C GLY A 180 -9.32 4.12 20.77
N GLU A 181 -8.24 3.34 20.90
CA GLU A 181 -7.16 3.39 19.92
C GLU A 181 -7.71 3.07 18.53
N HIS A 182 -7.66 4.06 17.62
CA HIS A 182 -8.12 3.89 16.25
C HIS A 182 -6.97 3.37 15.41
N LEU A 183 -7.25 2.31 14.66
CA LEU A 183 -6.25 1.59 13.88
C LEU A 183 -6.36 1.91 12.39
N ALA A 184 -7.54 2.35 11.93
CA ALA A 184 -7.78 2.68 10.53
C ALA A 184 -8.76 3.85 10.39
N ILE A 185 -8.58 4.66 9.34
CA ILE A 185 -9.46 5.77 8.98
C ILE A 185 -9.69 5.72 7.47
N ALA A 186 -10.94 5.86 7.05
CA ALA A 186 -11.31 5.99 5.65
C ALA A 186 -12.32 7.11 5.46
N VAL A 187 -11.97 8.09 4.61
CA VAL A 187 -12.86 9.20 4.26
C VAL A 187 -13.82 8.77 3.16
N LEU A 188 -15.09 9.14 3.28
CA LEU A 188 -16.09 8.87 2.24
C LEU A 188 -15.83 9.76 1.00
N PRO A 189 -16.19 9.30 -0.20
CA PRO A 189 -16.03 10.09 -1.44
C PRO A 189 -16.72 11.46 -1.40
N ASP A 190 -17.75 11.63 -0.58
CA ASP A 190 -18.44 12.92 -0.39
C ASP A 190 -17.59 13.97 0.34
N GLY A 191 -16.49 13.55 1.01
CA GLY A 191 -15.60 14.40 1.81
C GLY A 191 -16.25 15.00 3.05
N LYS A 192 -17.50 14.64 3.35
CA LYS A 192 -18.28 15.16 4.49
C LYS A 192 -18.27 14.20 5.66
N ARG A 193 -17.94 12.93 5.41
CA ARG A 193 -17.96 11.89 6.43
C ARG A 193 -16.72 11.03 6.36
N PHE A 194 -16.40 10.38 7.47
CA PHE A 194 -15.34 9.39 7.52
C PHE A 194 -15.68 8.30 8.52
N ILE A 195 -15.10 7.12 8.30
CA ILE A 195 -15.20 5.97 9.21
C ILE A 195 -13.85 5.84 9.92
N ALA A 196 -13.89 5.68 11.22
CA ALA A 196 -12.72 5.36 12.02
C ALA A 196 -12.94 4.03 12.76
N GLY A 197 -11.99 3.09 12.61
CA GLY A 197 -12.03 1.77 13.23
C GLY A 197 -11.21 1.72 14.49
N SER A 198 -11.77 1.08 15.52
CA SER A 198 -11.15 0.81 16.83
C SER A 198 -11.26 -0.69 17.13
N THR A 199 -10.67 -1.15 18.23
CA THR A 199 -10.92 -2.49 18.75
C THR A 199 -12.41 -2.67 19.09
N GLY A 200 -13.09 -3.58 18.41
CA GLY A 200 -14.47 -3.98 18.68
C GLY A 200 -15.58 -3.13 18.03
N TYR A 201 -15.24 -2.02 17.39
CA TYR A 201 -16.23 -1.17 16.72
C TYR A 201 -15.60 -0.22 15.71
N MET A 202 -16.45 0.34 14.85
CA MET A 202 -16.12 1.42 13.94
C MET A 202 -17.17 2.51 14.11
N ASP A 203 -16.78 3.77 13.97
CA ASP A 203 -17.68 4.91 14.09
C ASP A 203 -17.70 5.72 12.78
N LEU A 204 -18.90 6.12 12.33
CA LEU A 204 -19.11 7.09 11.26
C LEU A 204 -19.23 8.48 11.86
N TRP A 205 -18.46 9.42 11.33
CA TRP A 205 -18.39 10.79 11.80
C TRP A 205 -18.75 11.77 10.69
N ASP A 206 -19.39 12.86 11.06
CA ASP A 206 -19.51 14.05 10.22
C ASP A 206 -18.29 14.95 10.43
N VAL A 207 -17.62 15.29 9.33
CA VAL A 207 -16.36 16.07 9.31
C VAL A 207 -16.57 17.47 9.87
N GLU A 208 -17.64 18.14 9.48
CA GLU A 208 -17.81 19.57 9.76
C GLU A 208 -18.30 19.82 11.18
N THR A 209 -19.24 19.01 11.65
CA THR A 209 -19.88 19.14 12.96
C THR A 209 -19.09 18.43 14.05
N GLY A 210 -18.38 17.35 13.70
CA GLY A 210 -17.75 16.45 14.66
C GLY A 210 -18.73 15.48 15.33
N GLU A 211 -19.96 15.40 14.85
CA GLU A 211 -20.95 14.49 15.39
C GLU A 211 -20.65 13.05 14.99
N LYS A 212 -20.75 12.15 15.97
CA LYS A 212 -20.80 10.73 15.68
C LYS A 212 -22.19 10.38 15.16
N LEU A 213 -22.25 10.01 13.89
CA LEU A 213 -23.49 9.67 13.20
C LEU A 213 -23.93 8.23 13.50
N ARG A 214 -22.96 7.31 13.63
CA ARG A 214 -23.25 5.88 13.78
C ARG A 214 -22.09 5.11 14.41
N THR A 215 -22.41 4.00 15.07
CA THR A 215 -21.45 2.98 15.53
C THR A 215 -21.80 1.63 14.89
N TYR A 216 -20.81 0.97 14.29
CA TYR A 216 -20.87 -0.39 13.75
C TYR A 216 -20.15 -1.31 14.75
N THR A 217 -20.87 -2.23 15.40
CA THR A 217 -20.30 -3.08 16.45
C THR A 217 -19.98 -4.48 15.91
N LYS A 218 -18.74 -4.95 16.13
CA LYS A 218 -18.33 -6.32 15.80
C LYS A 218 -17.15 -6.77 16.67
N SER A 219 -17.12 -8.04 17.05
CA SER A 219 -15.96 -8.64 17.72
C SER A 219 -14.70 -8.61 16.84
N GLY A 220 -13.58 -8.19 17.41
CA GLY A 220 -12.26 -8.23 16.76
C GLY A 220 -11.58 -6.86 16.68
N SER A 221 -10.30 -6.88 16.32
CA SER A 221 -9.53 -5.68 15.96
C SER A 221 -9.84 -5.30 14.51
N HIS A 222 -10.19 -4.04 14.25
CA HIS A 222 -10.45 -3.56 12.88
C HIS A 222 -9.22 -2.83 12.34
N GLU A 223 -8.36 -3.58 11.66
CA GLU A 223 -7.03 -3.12 11.25
C GLU A 223 -7.03 -2.46 9.87
N ALA A 224 -8.05 -2.71 9.04
CA ALA A 224 -8.19 -2.12 7.72
C ALA A 224 -9.65 -1.76 7.42
N ILE A 225 -9.86 -0.57 6.84
CA ILE A 225 -11.16 -0.11 6.35
C ILE A 225 -10.97 0.45 4.94
N ALA A 226 -11.84 0.05 4.01
CA ALA A 226 -11.88 0.61 2.68
C ALA A 226 -13.32 0.94 2.27
N VAL A 227 -13.56 2.20 1.89
CA VAL A 227 -14.88 2.68 1.44
C VAL A 227 -15.01 2.45 -0.06
N LEU A 228 -16.16 1.94 -0.49
CA LEU A 228 -16.45 1.77 -1.92
C LEU A 228 -16.67 3.13 -2.57
N LEU A 229 -16.41 3.21 -3.88
CA LEU A 229 -16.55 4.45 -4.66
C LEU A 229 -17.98 5.01 -4.68
N ASP A 230 -18.99 4.18 -4.41
CA ASP A 230 -20.37 4.62 -4.27
C ASP A 230 -20.64 5.43 -2.99
N GLY A 231 -19.73 5.37 -2.01
CA GLY A 231 -19.85 6.01 -0.70
C GLY A 231 -20.98 5.46 0.19
N LYS A 232 -21.66 4.41 -0.26
CA LYS A 232 -22.79 3.78 0.44
C LYS A 232 -22.38 2.54 1.21
N ARG A 233 -21.24 1.95 0.83
CA ARG A 233 -20.75 0.72 1.45
C ARG A 233 -19.28 0.82 1.79
N PHE A 234 -18.85 0.00 2.74
CA PHE A 234 -17.44 -0.14 3.08
C PHE A 234 -17.13 -1.57 3.49
N ILE A 235 -15.87 -1.95 3.29
CA ILE A 235 -15.33 -3.23 3.74
C ILE A 235 -14.44 -2.94 4.95
N ALA A 236 -14.63 -3.74 5.98
CA ALA A 236 -13.79 -3.71 7.17
C ALA A 236 -13.19 -5.08 7.43
N GLY A 237 -11.87 -5.10 7.66
CA GLY A 237 -11.15 -6.29 8.06
C GLY A 237 -11.17 -6.47 9.57
N SER A 238 -11.34 -7.70 10.01
CA SER A 238 -11.22 -8.16 11.39
C SER A 238 -10.46 -9.48 11.42
N THR A 239 -9.96 -9.91 12.58
CA THR A 239 -9.24 -11.19 12.72
C THR A 239 -10.05 -12.35 12.11
N GLY A 240 -9.64 -12.86 10.95
CA GLY A 240 -10.29 -13.96 10.22
C GLY A 240 -11.56 -13.62 9.43
N TYR A 241 -11.95 -12.36 9.28
CA TYR A 241 -13.15 -12.03 8.49
C TYR A 241 -13.06 -10.65 7.87
N LEU A 242 -13.53 -10.51 6.64
CA LEU A 242 -13.86 -9.22 6.04
C LEU A 242 -15.38 -9.10 5.98
N ASP A 243 -15.92 -7.96 6.37
CA ASP A 243 -17.36 -7.71 6.27
C ASP A 243 -17.65 -6.52 5.38
N LEU A 244 -18.68 -6.66 4.55
CA LEU A 244 -19.30 -5.56 3.81
C LEU A 244 -20.43 -4.97 4.65
N TRP A 245 -20.43 -3.66 4.79
CA TRP A 245 -21.41 -2.91 5.57
C TRP A 245 -22.09 -1.86 4.71
N ASP A 246 -23.37 -1.62 5.00
CA ASP A 246 -24.06 -0.42 4.54
C ASP A 246 -23.75 0.75 5.48
N VAL A 247 -23.28 1.86 4.90
CA VAL A 247 -22.91 3.08 5.64
C VAL A 247 -24.11 3.67 6.37
N GLU A 248 -25.25 3.76 5.68
CA GLU A 248 -26.41 4.50 6.16
C GLU A 248 -27.21 3.71 7.18
N THR A 249 -27.45 2.42 6.94
CA THR A 249 -28.26 1.57 7.83
C THR A 249 -27.44 0.99 8.97
N GLY A 250 -26.12 0.80 8.77
CA GLY A 250 -25.28 0.05 9.70
C GLY A 250 -25.46 -1.45 9.63
N GLU A 251 -26.19 -1.95 8.64
CA GLU A 251 -26.39 -3.37 8.45
C GLU A 251 -25.15 -4.00 7.84
N LYS A 252 -24.80 -5.17 8.37
CA LYS A 252 -23.83 -6.04 7.73
C LYS A 252 -24.49 -6.75 6.56
N LEU A 253 -24.03 -6.46 5.35
CA LEU A 253 -24.57 -7.00 4.11
C LEU A 253 -23.98 -8.38 3.79
N HIS A 254 -22.68 -8.55 4.01
CA HIS A 254 -21.95 -9.76 3.64
C HIS A 254 -20.73 -10.01 4.55
N THR A 255 -20.32 -11.27 4.69
CA THR A 255 -19.07 -11.68 5.35
C THR A 255 -18.25 -12.51 4.35
N TYR A 256 -17.12 -12.00 3.90
CA TYR A 256 -16.15 -12.75 3.10
C TYR A 256 -15.29 -13.59 4.07
N THR A 257 -15.38 -14.91 3.96
CA THR A 257 -14.81 -15.82 4.98
C THR A 257 -13.38 -16.22 4.62
N LYS A 258 -12.39 -15.99 5.51
CA LYS A 258 -11.04 -16.60 5.39
C LYS A 258 -10.29 -16.72 6.72
N TRP A 259 -9.19 -17.47 6.74
CA TRP A 259 -8.33 -17.68 7.89
C TRP A 259 -7.11 -16.74 7.80
N GLY A 260 -6.88 -15.88 8.81
CA GLY A 260 -5.69 -15.02 8.91
C GLY A 260 -5.97 -13.59 9.42
N SER A 261 -4.91 -12.84 9.77
CA SER A 261 -5.00 -11.39 9.94
C SER A 261 -5.08 -10.74 8.56
N HIS A 262 -5.96 -9.74 8.42
CA HIS A 262 -6.11 -8.98 7.19
C HIS A 262 -5.52 -7.59 7.40
N GLU A 263 -4.30 -7.39 6.91
CA GLU A 263 -3.51 -6.19 7.17
C GLU A 263 -3.74 -5.09 6.13
N ALA A 264 -4.24 -5.44 4.93
CA ALA A 264 -4.52 -4.47 3.87
C ALA A 264 -5.74 -4.86 3.01
N ILE A 265 -6.53 -3.85 2.64
CA ILE A 265 -7.69 -3.95 1.73
C ILE A 265 -7.58 -2.84 0.71
N ALA A 266 -7.73 -3.16 -0.58
CA ALA A 266 -7.72 -2.18 -1.65
C ALA A 266 -8.87 -2.44 -2.64
N ILE A 267 -9.77 -1.46 -2.78
CA ILE A 267 -10.90 -1.50 -3.71
C ILE A 267 -10.40 -1.21 -5.13
N LEU A 268 -10.89 -1.96 -6.12
CA LEU A 268 -10.58 -1.68 -7.52
C LEU A 268 -11.40 -0.48 -8.03
N PRO A 269 -10.87 0.29 -8.99
CA PRO A 269 -11.58 1.43 -9.60
C PRO A 269 -12.94 1.11 -10.22
N ASP A 270 -13.22 -0.17 -10.52
CA ASP A 270 -14.52 -0.61 -11.03
C ASP A 270 -15.63 -0.59 -9.96
N GLY A 271 -15.26 -0.51 -8.67
CA GLY A 271 -16.16 -0.57 -7.53
C GLY A 271 -16.84 -1.93 -7.31
N LYS A 272 -16.48 -2.95 -8.10
CA LYS A 272 -17.10 -4.28 -8.10
C LYS A 272 -16.19 -5.34 -7.49
N SER A 273 -14.90 -5.08 -7.44
CA SER A 273 -13.94 -6.02 -6.88
C SER A 273 -12.99 -5.35 -5.89
N PHE A 274 -12.37 -6.17 -5.05
CA PHE A 274 -11.34 -5.71 -4.14
C PHE A 274 -10.29 -6.79 -3.92
N ILE A 275 -9.07 -6.35 -3.61
CA ILE A 275 -7.99 -7.22 -3.17
C ILE A 275 -7.86 -7.09 -1.65
N ALA A 276 -7.79 -8.22 -0.97
CA ALA A 276 -7.48 -8.27 0.44
C ALA A 276 -6.32 -9.22 0.71
N GLY A 277 -5.45 -8.80 1.62
CA GLY A 277 -4.28 -9.57 2.02
C GLY A 277 -4.56 -10.47 3.22
N SER A 278 -3.96 -11.68 3.25
CA SER A 278 -3.84 -12.53 4.44
C SER A 278 -2.53 -13.31 4.44
N THR A 279 -2.06 -13.82 5.59
CA THR A 279 -0.73 -14.42 5.77
C THR A 279 -0.25 -15.30 4.59
N GLY A 280 0.63 -14.74 3.73
CA GLY A 280 1.26 -15.43 2.60
C GLY A 280 0.55 -15.37 1.24
N TYR A 281 -0.63 -14.74 1.12
CA TYR A 281 -1.35 -14.64 -0.16
C TYR A 281 -2.27 -13.41 -0.23
N LEU A 282 -2.65 -13.03 -1.44
CA LEU A 282 -3.69 -12.02 -1.68
C LEU A 282 -4.87 -12.68 -2.37
N ASP A 283 -6.09 -12.27 -2.06
CA ASP A 283 -7.29 -12.73 -2.76
C ASP A 283 -8.01 -11.57 -3.44
N LEU A 284 -8.45 -11.81 -4.67
CA LEU A 284 -9.39 -10.96 -5.40
C LEU A 284 -10.81 -11.47 -5.15
N TRP A 285 -11.70 -10.57 -4.77
CA TRP A 285 -13.09 -10.87 -4.43
C TRP A 285 -14.04 -10.04 -5.26
N ASP A 286 -15.20 -10.62 -5.58
CA ASP A 286 -16.36 -9.87 -6.03
C ASP A 286 -17.12 -9.31 -4.82
N VAL A 287 -17.39 -8.01 -4.86
CA VAL A 287 -18.04 -7.28 -3.77
C VAL A 287 -19.48 -7.76 -3.57
N GLU A 288 -20.23 -8.00 -4.64
CA GLU A 288 -21.66 -8.27 -4.60
C GLU A 288 -21.96 -9.72 -4.25
N THR A 289 -21.25 -10.66 -4.91
CA THR A 289 -21.52 -12.10 -4.75
C THR A 289 -20.82 -12.68 -3.54
N GLY A 290 -19.74 -12.06 -3.07
CA GLY A 290 -18.87 -12.65 -2.06
C GLY A 290 -17.94 -13.73 -2.59
N GLU A 291 -17.96 -13.98 -3.90
CA GLU A 291 -17.16 -15.03 -4.50
C GLU A 291 -15.70 -14.59 -4.59
N LYS A 292 -14.82 -15.53 -4.21
CA LYS A 292 -13.39 -15.37 -4.42
C LYS A 292 -13.08 -15.64 -5.88
N LEU A 293 -12.72 -14.60 -6.61
CA LEU A 293 -12.41 -14.66 -8.04
C LEU A 293 -11.02 -15.27 -8.28
N TYR A 294 -10.04 -14.91 -7.44
CA TYR A 294 -8.66 -15.36 -7.61
C TYR A 294 -7.87 -15.36 -6.31
N THR A 295 -6.84 -16.20 -6.23
CA THR A 295 -5.83 -16.17 -5.15
C THR A 295 -4.45 -16.01 -5.76
N TYR A 296 -3.81 -14.87 -5.49
CA TYR A 296 -2.42 -14.63 -5.80
C TYR A 296 -1.58 -15.29 -4.71
N THR A 297 -0.81 -16.30 -5.09
CA THR A 297 0.13 -17.01 -4.21
C THR A 297 1.55 -16.51 -4.53
N GLN A 298 2.52 -16.78 -3.64
CA GLN A 298 3.95 -16.42 -3.75
C GLN A 298 4.39 -15.18 -2.95
N PHE A 299 3.52 -14.60 -2.13
CA PHE A 299 3.93 -13.54 -1.21
C PHE A 299 4.48 -14.14 0.09
N GLY A 300 5.46 -13.46 0.70
CA GLY A 300 5.78 -13.67 2.12
C GLY A 300 4.69 -13.03 3.00
N ASN A 301 5.07 -12.56 4.19
CA ASN A 301 4.22 -11.57 4.84
C ASN A 301 4.23 -10.30 3.98
N HIS A 302 3.05 -9.74 3.79
CA HIS A 302 2.85 -8.49 3.10
C HIS A 302 2.31 -7.48 4.10
N GLN A 303 2.71 -6.24 3.93
CA GLN A 303 2.37 -5.18 4.87
C GLN A 303 1.40 -4.17 4.25
N ALA A 304 1.48 -3.97 2.92
CA ALA A 304 0.66 -2.97 2.25
C ALA A 304 0.45 -3.29 0.76
N ILE A 305 -0.69 -2.85 0.22
CA ILE A 305 -1.12 -3.07 -1.17
C ILE A 305 -1.71 -1.77 -1.71
N ALA A 306 -1.40 -1.41 -2.96
CA ALA A 306 -2.04 -0.30 -3.65
C ALA A 306 -2.40 -0.67 -5.09
N ILE A 307 -3.65 -0.41 -5.48
CA ILE A 307 -4.14 -0.61 -6.85
C ILE A 307 -3.72 0.58 -7.71
N LEU A 308 -3.31 0.32 -8.96
CA LEU A 308 -3.05 1.37 -9.93
C LEU A 308 -4.38 1.94 -10.46
N PRO A 309 -4.46 3.25 -10.81
CA PRO A 309 -5.71 3.89 -11.22
C PRO A 309 -6.42 3.26 -12.42
N ASP A 310 -5.70 2.49 -13.25
CA ASP A 310 -6.27 1.75 -14.38
C ASP A 310 -7.08 0.52 -13.96
N GLY A 311 -6.95 0.08 -12.71
CA GLY A 311 -7.58 -1.12 -12.15
C GLY A 311 -7.05 -2.44 -12.69
N LYS A 312 -6.04 -2.42 -13.57
CA LYS A 312 -5.49 -3.61 -14.22
C LYS A 312 -4.29 -4.15 -13.48
N GLN A 313 -3.64 -3.31 -12.69
CA GLN A 313 -2.42 -3.65 -11.99
C GLN A 313 -2.44 -3.19 -10.54
N PHE A 314 -1.58 -3.77 -9.72
CA PHE A 314 -1.37 -3.35 -8.34
C PHE A 314 0.09 -3.51 -7.95
N VAL A 315 0.51 -2.76 -6.93
CA VAL A 315 1.82 -2.89 -6.30
C VAL A 315 1.62 -3.40 -4.88
N VAL A 316 2.46 -4.35 -4.47
CA VAL A 316 2.45 -4.93 -3.12
C VAL A 316 3.82 -4.81 -2.48
N ALA A 317 3.82 -4.44 -1.20
CA ALA A 317 4.98 -4.43 -0.33
C ALA A 317 5.02 -5.71 0.51
N THR A 318 6.12 -6.45 0.37
CA THR A 318 6.44 -7.65 1.17
C THR A 318 7.69 -7.40 2.00
N ASP A 319 7.97 -8.27 2.98
CA ASP A 319 9.16 -8.16 3.86
C ASP A 319 10.50 -8.02 3.11
N ARG A 320 10.57 -8.49 1.86
CA ARG A 320 11.82 -8.56 1.09
C ARG A 320 11.78 -7.90 -0.28
N ARG A 321 10.60 -7.52 -0.77
CA ARG A 321 10.39 -7.07 -2.15
C ARG A 321 9.21 -6.14 -2.26
N LEU A 322 9.30 -5.25 -3.24
CA LEU A 322 8.16 -4.60 -3.84
C LEU A 322 7.89 -5.30 -5.18
N GLU A 323 6.64 -5.60 -5.48
CA GLU A 323 6.27 -6.30 -6.71
C GLU A 323 5.04 -5.66 -7.37
N LYS A 324 5.04 -5.54 -8.70
CA LYS A 324 3.90 -5.12 -9.54
C LYS A 324 3.25 -6.35 -10.14
N TRP A 325 1.94 -6.45 -10.06
CA TRP A 325 1.15 -7.60 -10.50
C TRP A 325 -0.03 -7.16 -11.35
N ASN A 326 -0.46 -8.01 -12.28
CA ASN A 326 -1.73 -7.82 -12.96
C ASN A 326 -2.88 -8.33 -12.08
N VAL A 327 -4.01 -7.62 -12.10
CA VAL A 327 -5.25 -8.03 -11.47
C VAL A 327 -5.83 -9.24 -12.21
N GLU A 328 -6.08 -9.08 -13.51
CA GLU A 328 -6.50 -10.19 -14.37
C GLU A 328 -5.25 -10.90 -14.88
N LYS A 329 -5.17 -12.22 -14.69
CA LYS A 329 -4.23 -13.02 -15.47
C LYS A 329 -4.91 -13.35 -16.79
N ASP A 330 -4.27 -12.99 -17.91
CA ASP A 330 -4.65 -13.54 -19.20
C ASP A 330 -4.71 -15.07 -19.03
N ASN A 331 -5.89 -15.64 -19.20
CA ASN A 331 -6.05 -17.10 -19.26
C ASN A 331 -5.25 -17.59 -20.47
N GLN A 332 -4.00 -18.00 -20.25
CA GLN A 332 -3.21 -18.73 -21.25
C GLN A 332 -3.36 -20.24 -21.05
#